data_AF-A0A9D2AUV1-F1
#
_entry.id   AF-A0A9D2AUV1-F1
#
_cell.length_a   1.000
_cell.length_b   1.000
_cell.length_c   1.000
_cell.angle_alpha   90.00
_cell.angle_beta   90.00
_cell.angle_gamma   90.00
#
_symmetry.space_group_name_H-M   'P 1'
#
loop_
_entity.id
_entity.type
_entity.pdbx_description
1 polymer ?
#
loop_
_entity_poly.entity_id
_entity_poly.type
_entity_poly.pdbx_seq_one_letter_code
_entity_poly.pdbx_strand_id
1 'polypeptide(L)'
;MIEYLLTAAAEAGQDAPAEAADPLFYIIQYAVYFAIIVVGLIVLWLLHKKTKLPTHAALRAQMNAAAQSLEQYIKDTQEQAAGKYRLFRRANKLQAKCNKLYYYATMLAEKERDSSMGSMALILDEARDGVSAYRYSALEDEADIRHLYASLGKLREALAALDSIAERDRALLAKKAEK
;
A
#
# COMPACT_ATOMS: atom_id res chain seq x y z
N MET A 1 -20.61 8.87 -52.92
CA MET A 1 -21.35 8.30 -51.77
C MET A 1 -20.75 8.70 -50.43
N ILE A 2 -19.41 8.75 -50.30
CA ILE A 2 -18.73 9.26 -49.09
C ILE A 2 -18.83 10.79 -48.98
N GLU A 3 -18.75 11.53 -50.09
CA GLU A 3 -18.92 13.00 -50.08
C GLU A 3 -20.33 13.43 -49.66
N TYR A 4 -21.37 12.70 -50.08
CA TYR A 4 -22.76 13.01 -49.70
C TYR A 4 -23.03 12.81 -48.19
N LEU A 5 -22.33 11.86 -47.56
CA LEU A 5 -22.41 11.64 -46.11
C LEU A 5 -21.63 12.69 -45.31
N LEU A 6 -20.58 13.26 -45.87
CA LEU A 6 -19.83 14.37 -45.27
C LEU A 6 -20.59 15.70 -45.38
N THR A 7 -21.31 15.94 -46.49
CA THR A 7 -22.14 17.14 -46.65
C THR A 7 -23.39 17.08 -45.76
N ALA A 8 -24.04 15.92 -45.64
CA ALA A 8 -25.17 15.74 -44.73
C ALA A 8 -24.77 15.87 -43.24
N ALA A 9 -23.55 15.47 -42.87
CA ALA A 9 -23.02 15.69 -41.52
C ALA A 9 -22.63 17.16 -41.25
N ALA A 10 -22.29 17.92 -42.30
CA ALA A 10 -22.04 19.36 -42.19
C ALA A 10 -23.36 20.15 -42.07
N GLU A 11 -24.41 19.75 -42.78
CA GLU A 11 -25.73 20.41 -42.72
C GLU A 11 -26.51 20.07 -41.44
N ALA A 12 -26.35 18.85 -40.89
CA ALA A 12 -27.00 18.46 -39.63
C ALA A 12 -26.47 19.20 -38.39
N GLY A 13 -25.35 19.92 -38.52
CA GLY A 13 -24.78 20.75 -37.45
C GLY A 13 -25.16 22.23 -37.53
N GLN A 14 -25.85 22.67 -38.59
CA GLN A 14 -25.95 24.09 -38.95
C GLN A 14 -27.36 24.69 -38.88
N ASP A 15 -28.40 23.85 -38.73
CA ASP A 15 -29.81 24.29 -38.57
C ASP A 15 -30.41 23.88 -37.22
N ALA A 16 -29.62 23.85 -36.14
CA ALA A 16 -30.19 23.98 -34.81
C ALA A 16 -30.71 25.42 -34.68
N PRO A 17 -31.99 25.64 -34.31
CA PRO A 17 -32.50 26.99 -34.16
C PRO A 17 -31.58 27.72 -33.19
N ALA A 18 -31.05 28.88 -33.62
CA ALA A 18 -30.45 29.85 -32.75
C ALA A 18 -31.57 30.44 -31.86
N GLU A 19 -32.09 29.62 -30.94
CA GLU A 19 -32.63 30.12 -29.69
C GLU A 19 -31.54 31.03 -29.16
N ALA A 20 -31.86 32.31 -28.93
CA ALA A 20 -31.01 33.24 -28.22
C ALA A 20 -30.89 32.74 -26.77
N ALA A 21 -30.18 31.62 -26.59
CA ALA A 21 -29.75 31.14 -25.30
C ALA A 21 -28.84 32.25 -24.76
N ASP A 22 -29.33 32.93 -23.74
CA ASP A 22 -28.69 34.09 -23.15
C ASP A 22 -27.19 33.79 -22.96
N PRO A 23 -26.27 34.67 -23.38
CA PRO A 23 -24.83 34.44 -23.24
C PRO A 23 -24.43 34.15 -21.79
N LEU A 24 -25.22 34.63 -20.82
CA LEU A 24 -25.11 34.29 -19.40
C LEU A 24 -25.29 32.80 -19.10
N PHE A 25 -26.19 32.09 -19.79
CA PHE A 25 -26.40 30.65 -19.60
C PHE A 25 -25.15 29.85 -19.96
N TYR A 26 -24.52 30.16 -21.10
CA TYR A 26 -23.27 29.51 -21.51
C TYR A 26 -22.12 29.81 -20.54
N ILE A 27 -21.99 31.06 -20.06
CA ILE A 27 -20.96 31.43 -19.08
C ILE A 27 -21.15 30.62 -17.77
N ILE A 28 -22.38 30.51 -17.28
CA ILE A 28 -22.68 29.72 -16.07
C ILE A 28 -22.40 28.24 -16.32
N GLN A 29 -22.78 27.69 -17.47
CA GLN A 29 -22.56 26.30 -17.82
C GLN A 29 -21.06 25.97 -17.90
N TYR A 30 -20.25 26.82 -18.54
CA TYR A 30 -18.79 26.65 -18.58
C TYR A 30 -18.15 26.81 -17.19
N ALA A 31 -18.65 27.72 -16.34
CA ALA A 31 -18.18 27.84 -14.97
C ALA A 31 -18.48 26.57 -14.14
N VAL A 32 -19.66 25.96 -14.33
CA VAL A 32 -20.02 24.69 -13.69
C VAL A 32 -19.13 23.56 -14.20
N TYR A 33 -18.89 23.45 -15.51
CA TYR A 33 -17.98 22.44 -16.06
C TYR A 33 -16.55 22.61 -15.54
N PHE A 34 -16.06 23.84 -15.46
CA PHE A 34 -14.75 24.13 -14.90
C PHE A 34 -14.67 23.70 -13.42
N ALA A 35 -15.70 23.99 -12.63
CA ALA A 35 -15.76 23.56 -11.23
C ALA A 35 -15.71 22.03 -11.09
N ILE A 36 -16.44 21.29 -11.94
CA ILE A 36 -16.42 19.82 -11.93
C ILE A 36 -15.01 19.29 -12.26
N ILE A 37 -14.32 19.85 -13.25
CA ILE A 37 -12.95 19.46 -13.61
C ILE A 37 -11.99 19.70 -12.44
N VAL A 38 -12.07 20.87 -11.79
CA VAL A 38 -11.23 21.20 -10.64
C VAL A 38 -11.47 20.23 -9.48
N VAL A 39 -12.73 19.91 -9.18
CA VAL A 39 -13.08 18.91 -8.15
C VAL A 39 -12.51 17.54 -8.53
N GLY A 40 -12.65 17.12 -9.79
CA GLY A 40 -12.07 15.88 -10.31
C GLY A 40 -10.55 15.82 -10.12
N LEU A 41 -9.84 16.90 -10.42
CA LEU A 41 -8.39 17.00 -10.22
C LEU A 41 -8.00 16.95 -8.73
N ILE A 42 -8.75 17.61 -7.85
CA ILE A 42 -8.52 17.57 -6.40
C ILE A 42 -8.69 16.14 -5.87
N VAL A 43 -9.74 15.44 -6.29
CA VAL A 43 -9.99 14.04 -5.90
C VAL A 43 -8.84 13.14 -6.40
N LEU A 44 -8.42 13.31 -7.65
CA LEU A 44 -7.31 12.55 -8.22
C LEU A 44 -5.99 12.82 -7.47
N TRP A 45 -5.72 14.08 -7.13
CA TRP A 45 -4.54 14.46 -6.36
C TRP A 45 -4.54 13.88 -4.95
N LEU A 46 -5.70 13.89 -4.27
CA LEU A 46 -5.87 13.26 -2.95
C LEU A 46 -5.63 11.75 -3.00
N LEU A 47 -6.17 11.07 -4.01
CA LEU A 47 -5.92 9.66 -4.26
C LEU A 47 -4.42 9.41 -4.46
N HIS A 48 -3.79 10.16 -5.35
CA HIS A 48 -2.37 10.01 -5.65
C HIS A 48 -1.47 10.24 -4.43
N LYS A 49 -1.84 11.16 -3.54
CA LYS A 49 -1.10 11.40 -2.29
C LYS A 49 -1.23 10.25 -1.29
N LYS A 50 -2.41 9.62 -1.22
CA LYS A 50 -2.67 8.49 -0.31
C LYS A 50 -2.18 7.14 -0.84
N THR A 51 -2.07 6.97 -2.16
CA THR A 51 -1.62 5.72 -2.79
C THR A 51 -0.12 5.64 -3.02
N LYS A 52 0.67 6.66 -2.63
CA LYS A 52 2.13 6.57 -2.67
C LYS A 52 2.60 5.40 -1.79
N LEU A 53 3.08 4.36 -2.47
CA LEU A 53 3.71 3.22 -1.82
C LEU A 53 4.95 3.68 -1.04
N PRO A 54 5.22 3.08 0.12
CA PRO A 54 6.42 3.39 0.88
C PRO A 54 7.67 3.05 0.05
N THR A 55 8.73 3.82 0.25
CA THR A 55 10.06 3.49 -0.31
C THR A 55 10.62 2.23 0.38
N HIS A 56 11.55 1.51 -0.27
CA HIS A 56 12.21 0.35 0.35
C HIS A 56 12.83 0.70 1.72
N ALA A 57 13.42 1.89 1.86
CA ALA A 57 13.97 2.37 3.13
C ALA A 57 12.89 2.54 4.22
N ALA A 58 11.73 3.10 3.84
CA ALA A 58 10.60 3.24 4.76
C ALA A 58 9.98 1.89 5.13
N LEU A 59 9.90 0.95 4.18
CA LEU A 59 9.42 -0.41 4.42
C LEU A 59 10.35 -1.14 5.39
N ARG A 60 11.67 -1.09 5.15
CA ARG A 60 12.69 -1.66 6.04
C ARG A 60 12.59 -1.11 7.45
N ALA A 61 12.46 0.21 7.60
CA ALA A 61 12.30 0.84 8.91
C ALA A 61 11.04 0.37 9.64
N GLN A 62 9.92 0.22 8.91
CA GLN A 62 8.67 -0.29 9.48
C GLN A 62 8.76 -1.77 9.87
N MET A 63 9.43 -2.60 9.07
CA MET A 63 9.67 -4.02 9.37
C MET A 63 10.56 -4.18 10.61
N ASN A 64 11.65 -3.41 10.71
CA ASN A 64 12.50 -3.38 11.90
C ASN A 64 11.72 -2.95 13.15
N ALA A 65 10.92 -1.89 13.04
CA ALA A 65 10.09 -1.43 14.15
C ALA A 65 9.04 -2.48 14.57
N ALA A 66 8.51 -3.26 13.63
CA ALA A 66 7.60 -4.37 13.90
C ALA A 66 8.33 -5.53 14.61
N ALA A 67 9.52 -5.92 14.14
CA ALA A 67 10.34 -6.95 14.77
C ALA A 67 10.72 -6.58 16.21
N GLN A 68 11.16 -5.33 16.45
CA GLN A 68 11.44 -4.83 17.80
C GLN A 68 10.19 -4.81 18.69
N SER A 69 9.03 -4.44 18.13
CA SER A 69 7.76 -4.45 18.87
C SER A 69 7.35 -5.88 19.28
N LEU A 70 7.58 -6.86 18.40
CA LEU A 70 7.30 -8.28 18.66
C LEU A 70 8.28 -8.86 19.69
N GLU A 71 9.57 -8.54 19.57
CA GLU A 71 10.58 -8.95 20.54
C GLU A 71 10.29 -8.40 21.94
N GLN A 72 9.91 -7.12 22.05
CA GLN A 72 9.49 -6.53 23.32
C GLN A 72 8.23 -7.21 23.87
N TYR A 73 7.26 -7.53 23.00
CA TYR A 73 6.03 -8.23 23.40
C TYR A 73 6.32 -9.63 23.98
N ILE A 74 7.25 -10.37 23.38
CA ILE A 74 7.70 -11.67 23.89
C ILE A 74 8.31 -11.52 25.29
N LYS A 75 9.23 -10.55 25.48
CA LYS A 75 9.85 -10.28 26.80
C LYS A 75 8.82 -9.90 27.86
N ASP A 76 7.92 -8.97 27.54
CA ASP A 76 6.89 -8.49 28.47
C ASP A 76 5.89 -9.60 28.86
N THR A 77 5.69 -10.58 27.98
CA THR A 77 4.87 -11.76 28.25
C THR A 77 5.59 -12.73 29.18
N GLN A 78 6.87 -13.02 28.94
CA GLN A 78 7.69 -13.90 29.77
C GLN A 78 7.89 -13.35 31.19
N GLU A 79 8.13 -12.04 31.31
CA GLU A 79 8.33 -11.38 32.61
C GLU A 79 7.02 -11.13 33.37
N GLN A 80 5.86 -11.49 32.80
CA GLN A 80 4.52 -11.13 33.30
C GLN A 80 4.40 -9.63 33.61
N ALA A 81 5.21 -8.79 32.96
CA ALA A 81 5.40 -7.38 33.29
C ALA A 81 4.20 -6.51 32.87
N ALA A 82 3.26 -7.06 32.08
CA ALA A 82 2.10 -6.34 31.56
C ALA A 82 0.79 -7.08 31.84
N GLY A 83 -0.21 -6.35 32.32
CA GLY A 83 -1.56 -6.91 32.51
C GLY A 83 -2.21 -7.37 31.19
N LYS A 84 -3.10 -8.37 31.28
CA LYS A 84 -3.77 -9.04 30.12
C LYS A 84 -4.32 -8.07 29.07
N TYR A 85 -4.98 -6.99 29.50
CA TYR A 85 -5.53 -5.98 28.59
C TYR A 85 -4.46 -5.22 27.79
N ARG A 86 -3.30 -4.91 28.40
CA ARG A 86 -2.20 -4.23 27.70
C ARG A 86 -1.54 -5.15 26.68
N LEU A 87 -1.38 -6.42 27.00
CA LEU A 87 -0.88 -7.44 26.07
C LEU A 87 -1.82 -7.60 24.87
N PHE A 88 -3.13 -7.73 25.11
CA PHE A 88 -4.14 -7.79 24.05
C PHE A 88 -4.10 -6.56 23.12
N ARG A 89 -4.01 -5.35 23.69
CA ARG A 89 -3.92 -4.12 22.90
C ARG A 89 -2.64 -4.06 22.06
N ARG A 90 -1.52 -4.56 22.59
CA ARG A 90 -0.23 -4.61 21.88
C ARG A 90 -0.25 -5.65 20.76
N ALA A 91 -0.80 -6.83 21.00
CA ALA A 91 -0.99 -7.87 19.97
C ALA A 91 -1.81 -7.33 18.79
N ASN A 92 -2.95 -6.68 19.06
CA ASN A 92 -3.76 -6.04 18.01
C ASN A 92 -3.00 -4.98 17.21
N LYS A 93 -2.22 -4.13 17.88
CA LYS A 93 -1.39 -3.12 17.20
C LYS A 93 -0.31 -3.79 16.34
N LEU A 94 0.30 -4.86 16.82
CA LEU A 94 1.34 -5.59 16.11
C LEU A 94 0.77 -6.29 14.87
N GLN A 95 -0.38 -6.93 15.00
CA GLN A 95 -1.10 -7.54 13.88
C GLN A 95 -1.47 -6.49 12.83
N ALA A 96 -2.01 -5.34 13.24
CA ALA A 96 -2.32 -4.25 12.33
C ALA A 96 -1.08 -3.75 11.57
N LYS A 97 0.09 -3.70 12.23
CA LYS A 97 1.37 -3.39 11.56
C LYS A 97 1.76 -4.48 10.56
N CYS A 98 1.65 -5.75 10.92
CA CYS A 98 1.99 -6.87 10.02
C CYS A 98 1.08 -6.91 8.79
N ASN A 99 -0.24 -6.71 8.95
CA ASN A 99 -1.19 -6.59 7.84
C ASN A 99 -0.79 -5.47 6.88
N LYS A 100 -0.38 -4.33 7.43
CA LYS A 100 0.04 -3.17 6.66
C LYS A 100 1.34 -3.43 5.90
N LEU A 101 2.30 -4.11 6.54
CA LEU A 101 3.57 -4.50 5.92
C LEU A 101 3.35 -5.50 4.78
N TYR A 102 2.53 -6.53 5.00
CA TYR A 102 2.13 -7.48 3.96
C TYR A 102 1.50 -6.76 2.78
N TYR A 103 0.50 -5.92 3.01
CA TYR A 103 -0.15 -5.13 1.97
C TYR A 103 0.84 -4.29 1.16
N TYR A 104 1.76 -3.59 1.83
CA TYR A 104 2.77 -2.80 1.12
C TYR A 104 3.76 -3.65 0.33
N ALA A 105 4.19 -4.79 0.87
CA ALA A 105 5.06 -5.72 0.17
C ALA A 105 4.40 -6.26 -1.11
N THR A 106 3.13 -6.67 -1.02
CA THR A 106 2.35 -7.14 -2.19
C THR A 106 2.21 -6.06 -3.24
N MET A 107 1.81 -4.84 -2.84
CA MET A 107 1.65 -3.73 -3.78
C MET A 107 2.99 -3.29 -4.42
N LEU A 108 4.10 -3.36 -3.68
CA LEU A 108 5.44 -3.11 -4.23
C LEU A 108 5.83 -4.20 -5.23
N ALA A 109 5.59 -5.47 -4.90
CA ALA A 109 5.86 -6.60 -5.80
C ALA A 109 5.09 -6.48 -7.12
N GLU A 110 3.80 -6.11 -7.06
CA GLU A 110 2.98 -5.88 -8.25
C GLU A 110 3.48 -4.70 -9.09
N LYS A 111 3.84 -3.59 -8.43
CA LYS A 111 4.33 -2.38 -9.10
C LYS A 111 5.69 -2.60 -9.78
N GLU A 112 6.61 -3.28 -9.10
CA GLU A 112 7.97 -3.52 -9.57
C GLU A 112 8.08 -4.76 -10.46
N ARG A 113 7.03 -5.60 -10.48
CA ARG A 113 7.00 -6.91 -11.15
C ARG A 113 8.19 -7.78 -10.72
N ASP A 114 8.58 -7.68 -9.45
CA ASP A 114 9.71 -8.40 -8.88
C ASP A 114 9.24 -9.63 -8.10
N SER A 115 9.63 -10.82 -8.59
CA SER A 115 9.34 -12.09 -7.94
C SER A 115 10.00 -12.24 -6.57
N SER A 116 11.16 -11.60 -6.35
CA SER A 116 11.82 -11.62 -5.04
C SER A 116 11.02 -10.83 -4.01
N MET A 117 10.43 -9.70 -4.40
CA MET A 117 9.55 -8.91 -3.56
C MET A 117 8.23 -9.65 -3.28
N GLY A 118 7.72 -10.39 -4.26
CA GLY A 118 6.57 -11.28 -4.07
C GLY A 118 6.84 -12.42 -3.08
N SER A 119 8.04 -13.01 -3.14
CA SER A 119 8.47 -14.03 -2.18
C SER A 119 8.59 -13.47 -0.76
N MET A 120 9.12 -12.25 -0.61
CA MET A 120 9.16 -11.55 0.68
C MET A 120 7.75 -11.27 1.24
N ALA A 121 6.78 -10.95 0.38
CA ALA A 121 5.39 -10.77 0.81
C ALA A 121 4.82 -12.06 1.39
N LEU A 122 5.11 -13.23 0.82
CA LEU A 122 4.71 -14.53 1.39
C LEU A 122 5.33 -14.78 2.77
N ILE A 123 6.62 -14.47 2.95
CA ILE A 123 7.28 -14.61 4.26
C ILE A 123 6.63 -13.68 5.31
N LEU A 124 6.23 -12.47 4.90
CA LEU A 124 5.48 -11.55 5.74
C LEU A 124 4.06 -12.04 6.06
N ASP A 125 3.43 -12.77 5.15
CA ASP A 125 2.13 -13.42 5.36
C ASP A 125 2.23 -14.49 6.45
N GLU A 126 3.27 -15.33 6.39
CA GLU A 126 3.56 -16.33 7.43
C GLU A 126 3.82 -15.67 8.80
N ALA A 127 4.59 -14.58 8.83
CA ALA A 127 4.83 -13.83 10.07
C ALA A 127 3.54 -13.21 10.62
N ARG A 128 2.67 -12.70 9.73
CA ARG A 128 1.37 -12.13 10.09
C ARG A 128 0.46 -13.19 10.69
N ASP A 129 0.37 -14.36 10.06
CA ASP A 129 -0.50 -15.44 10.48
C ASP A 129 -0.09 -15.95 11.86
N GLY A 130 1.22 -16.10 12.10
CA GLY A 130 1.76 -16.39 13.41
C GLY A 130 1.33 -15.36 14.45
N VAL A 131 1.51 -14.06 14.20
CA VAL A 131 1.09 -12.99 15.13
C VAL A 131 -0.44 -12.96 15.35
N SER A 132 -1.24 -13.34 14.35
CA SER A 132 -2.70 -13.31 14.42
C SER A 132 -3.29 -14.30 15.44
N ALA A 133 -2.61 -15.43 15.67
CA ALA A 133 -3.04 -16.47 16.60
C ALA A 133 -3.13 -15.95 18.05
N TYR A 134 -2.33 -14.95 18.40
CA TYR A 134 -2.21 -14.41 19.77
C TYR A 134 -3.20 -13.30 20.11
N ARG A 135 -4.10 -12.97 19.20
CA ARG A 135 -5.14 -11.97 19.48
C ARG A 135 -6.06 -12.42 20.61
N TYR A 136 -6.26 -13.73 20.79
CA TYR A 136 -7.30 -14.26 21.68
C TYR A 136 -6.80 -15.24 22.74
N SER A 137 -5.64 -15.86 22.55
CA SER A 137 -5.05 -16.71 23.56
C SER A 137 -4.28 -15.87 24.57
N ALA A 138 -4.55 -16.08 25.85
CA ALA A 138 -3.55 -15.78 26.85
C ALA A 138 -2.37 -16.70 26.54
N LEU A 139 -1.17 -16.12 26.39
CA LEU A 139 0.08 -16.86 26.27
C LEU A 139 0.33 -17.57 27.59
N GLU A 140 -0.26 -18.74 27.75
CA GLU A 140 -0.25 -19.51 28.99
C GLU A 140 0.77 -20.66 28.91
N ASP A 141 1.15 -21.08 27.69
CA ASP A 141 2.04 -22.22 27.47
C ASP A 141 3.35 -21.85 26.74
N GLU A 142 4.41 -22.61 26.99
CA GLU A 142 5.73 -22.41 26.40
C GLU A 142 5.71 -22.60 24.87
N ALA A 143 4.80 -23.47 24.39
CA ALA A 143 4.56 -23.68 22.97
C ALA A 143 4.08 -22.40 22.25
N ASP A 144 3.19 -21.63 22.89
CA ASP A 144 2.68 -20.38 22.35
C ASP A 144 3.82 -19.35 22.19
N ILE A 145 4.76 -19.31 23.12
CA ILE A 145 5.93 -18.43 23.04
C ILE A 145 6.88 -18.85 21.90
N ARG A 146 7.06 -20.15 21.66
CA ARG A 146 7.90 -20.65 20.54
C ARG A 146 7.36 -20.23 19.18
N HIS A 147 6.04 -20.25 19.01
CA HIS A 147 5.40 -19.79 17.78
C HIS A 147 5.57 -18.25 17.57
N LEU A 148 5.69 -17.44 18.63
CA LEU A 148 6.03 -16.00 18.52
C LEU A 148 7.46 -15.81 18.05
N TYR A 149 8.40 -16.61 18.57
CA TYR A 149 9.79 -16.60 18.10
C TYR A 149 9.90 -17.04 16.63
N ALA A 150 9.12 -18.03 16.19
CA ALA A 150 9.04 -18.40 14.79
C ALA A 150 8.56 -17.23 13.91
N SER A 151 7.51 -16.53 14.35
CA SER A 151 6.99 -15.33 13.68
C SER A 151 8.02 -14.19 13.61
N LEU A 152 8.79 -13.99 14.70
CA LEU A 152 9.90 -13.04 14.73
C LEU A 152 11.02 -13.45 13.76
N GLY A 153 11.32 -14.75 13.69
CA GLY A 153 12.25 -15.32 12.72
C GLY A 153 11.84 -14.98 11.28
N LYS A 154 10.57 -15.18 10.95
CA LYS A 154 10.00 -14.84 9.63
C LYS A 154 10.07 -13.35 9.31
N LEU A 155 9.79 -12.48 10.28
CA LEU A 155 9.97 -11.03 10.12
C LEU A 155 11.44 -10.65 9.83
N ARG A 156 12.40 -11.30 10.50
CA ARG A 156 13.83 -11.10 10.27
C ARG A 156 14.30 -11.69 8.93
N GLU A 157 13.75 -12.82 8.52
CA GLU A 157 13.97 -13.43 7.20
C GLU A 157 13.50 -12.50 6.08
N ALA A 158 12.29 -11.93 6.21
CA ALA A 158 11.77 -10.96 5.25
C ALA A 158 12.64 -9.69 5.20
N LEU A 159 13.16 -9.22 6.33
CA LEU A 159 14.12 -8.10 6.38
C LEU A 159 15.41 -8.41 5.61
N ALA A 160 15.96 -9.60 5.79
CA ALA A 160 17.16 -10.03 5.06
C ALA A 160 16.90 -10.14 3.55
N ALA A 161 15.73 -10.63 3.16
CA ALA A 161 15.31 -10.67 1.76
C ALA A 161 15.22 -9.26 1.15
N LEU A 162 14.65 -8.29 1.88
CA LEU A 162 14.58 -6.90 1.44
C LEU A 162 15.97 -6.28 1.26
N ASP A 163 16.92 -6.59 2.15
CA ASP A 163 18.29 -6.11 2.08
C ASP A 163 19.03 -6.68 0.85
N SER A 164 18.83 -7.98 0.56
CA SER A 164 19.38 -8.60 -0.65
C SER A 164 18.83 -7.97 -1.94
N ILE A 165 17.53 -7.65 -1.98
CA ILE A 165 16.91 -6.94 -3.11
C ILE A 165 17.56 -5.56 -3.29
N ALA A 166 17.70 -4.79 -2.20
CA ALA A 166 18.31 -3.47 -2.24
C ALA A 166 19.78 -3.49 -2.70
N GLU A 167 20.55 -4.51 -2.29
CA GLU A 167 21.94 -4.71 -2.74
C GLU A 167 22.01 -5.05 -4.24
N ARG A 168 21.15 -5.94 -4.71
CA ARG A 168 21.04 -6.29 -6.14
C ARG A 168 20.75 -5.06 -6.98
N ASP A 169 19.82 -4.22 -6.54
CA ASP A 169 19.43 -3.00 -7.27
C ASP A 169 20.58 -1.99 -7.33
N ARG A 170 21.34 -1.83 -6.23
CA ARG A 170 22.56 -1.01 -6.22
C ARG A 170 23.63 -1.54 -7.17
N ALA A 171 23.84 -2.85 -7.20
CA ALA A 171 24.82 -3.48 -8.08
C ALA A 171 24.44 -3.29 -9.57
N LEU A 172 23.16 -3.38 -9.91
CA LEU A 172 22.67 -3.12 -11.26
C LEU A 172 22.86 -1.66 -11.69
N LEU A 173 22.65 -0.72 -10.77
CA LEU A 173 22.89 0.71 -11.03
C LEU A 173 24.38 1.00 -11.24
N ALA A 174 25.26 0.43 -10.41
CA ALA A 174 26.71 0.58 -10.58
C ALA A 174 27.18 0.06 -11.94
N LYS A 175 26.73 -1.13 -12.35
CA LYS A 175 27.06 -1.71 -13.67
C LYS A 175 26.55 -0.89 -14.86
N LYS A 176 25.48 -0.10 -14.68
CA LYS A 176 24.97 0.81 -15.71
C LYS A 176 25.77 2.10 -15.81
N ALA A 177 26.42 2.53 -14.72
CA ALA A 177 27.25 3.74 -14.70
C ALA A 177 28.66 3.49 -15.26
N GLU A 178 29.12 2.24 -15.27
CA GLU A 178 30.41 1.83 -15.85
C GLU A 178 30.35 1.58 -17.37
N LYS A 179 29.14 1.52 -17.97
CA LYS A 179 28.91 1.39 -19.42
C LYS A 179 28.59 2.73 -20.05
#